data_AF-A0A6A7SJA5-F1
#
_entry.id   AF-A0A6A7SJA5-F1
#
_cell.length_a   1.000
_cell.length_b   1.000
_cell.length_c   1.000
_cell.angle_alpha   90.00
_cell.angle_beta   90.00
_cell.angle_gamma   90.00
#
_symmetry.space_group_name_H-M   'P 1'
#
loop_
_entity.id
_entity.type
_entity.pdbx_description
1 polymer ?
#
loop_
_entity_poly.entity_id
_entity_poly.type
_entity_poly.pdbx_seq_one_letter_code
_entity_poly.pdbx_strand_id
1 'polypeptide(L)'
;MEDRRAAERHVVTQSHIRHIMIQTNEVVTDSDARKRLQSLRQRIEGGASFEALARANSDDKATAADGGDMGWLGPQEMPPAVRRAVEGMQAGSVSRAFKSRNGWHLIQLVEQRRKDTTEAYRRNQAAEQLRQRKEDEELELWLRQLREEAYVDYRLDNPAGAANS
;
A
#
# COMPACT_ATOMS: atom_id res chain seq x y z
N MET A 1 43.03 11.27 5.51
CA MET A 1 41.73 10.98 6.15
C MET A 1 40.68 11.78 5.41
N GLU A 2 40.30 11.29 4.24
CA GLU A 2 39.24 11.77 3.33
C GLU A 2 38.65 10.45 2.80
N ASP A 3 37.37 10.20 2.72
CA ASP A 3 36.25 11.10 2.51
C ASP A 3 35.00 10.47 3.14
N ARG A 4 34.02 11.33 3.45
CA ARG A 4 32.73 10.97 4.06
C ARG A 4 32.11 9.76 3.37
N ARG A 5 31.68 8.75 4.15
CA ARG A 5 30.76 7.69 3.71
C ARG A 5 29.71 8.34 2.81
N ALA A 6 29.77 8.07 1.50
CA ALA A 6 28.80 8.57 0.54
C ALA A 6 27.43 8.12 1.02
N ALA A 7 26.70 9.04 1.63
CA ALA A 7 25.50 8.72 2.35
C ALA A 7 24.49 8.26 1.30
N GLU A 8 24.10 6.97 1.32
CA GLU A 8 23.33 6.34 0.25
C GLU A 8 22.12 7.21 -0.12
N ARG A 9 22.08 7.65 -1.38
CA ARG A 9 20.99 8.45 -1.90
C ARG A 9 19.80 7.54 -2.18
N HIS A 10 18.68 7.79 -1.52
CA HIS A 10 17.44 7.07 -1.76
C HIS A 10 16.59 7.82 -2.80
N VAL A 11 16.87 7.57 -4.07
CA VAL A 11 16.12 8.16 -5.20
C VAL A 11 15.03 7.19 -5.65
N VAL A 12 13.79 7.67 -5.69
CA VAL A 12 12.63 6.89 -6.13
C VAL A 12 11.96 7.52 -7.35
N THR A 13 11.39 6.69 -8.22
CA THR A 13 10.52 7.17 -9.30
C THR A 13 9.12 7.37 -8.75
N GLN A 14 8.63 8.61 -8.78
CA GLN A 14 7.23 8.92 -8.53
C GLN A 14 6.47 9.05 -9.85
N SER A 15 5.24 8.59 -9.88
CA SER A 15 4.34 8.74 -11.02
C SER A 15 3.12 9.56 -10.61
N HIS A 16 2.77 10.56 -11.41
CA HIS A 16 1.48 11.24 -11.31
C HIS A 16 0.48 10.50 -12.18
N ILE A 17 -0.58 10.01 -11.57
CA ILE A 17 -1.55 9.16 -12.27
C ILE A 17 -2.98 9.64 -12.04
N ARG A 18 -3.83 9.31 -13.01
CA ARG A 18 -5.29 9.39 -12.89
C ARG A 18 -5.92 8.05 -13.11
N HIS A 19 -7.10 7.83 -12.53
CA HIS A 19 -7.85 6.60 -12.74
C HIS A 19 -9.34 6.80 -12.98
N ILE A 20 -9.93 5.82 -13.67
CA ILE A 20 -11.38 5.61 -13.75
C ILE A 20 -11.65 4.22 -13.20
N MET A 21 -12.52 4.12 -12.21
CA MET A 21 -12.93 2.84 -11.61
C MET A 21 -14.38 2.55 -11.97
N ILE A 22 -14.68 1.32 -12.37
CA ILE A 22 -16.05 0.79 -12.45
C ILE A 22 -16.19 -0.33 -11.42
N GLN A 23 -17.08 -0.15 -10.45
CA GLN A 23 -17.35 -1.14 -9.42
C GLN A 23 -18.26 -2.24 -10.00
N THR A 24 -17.88 -3.49 -9.74
CA THR A 24 -18.71 -4.65 -10.11
C THR A 24 -19.68 -5.00 -9.00
N ASN A 25 -20.88 -5.41 -9.36
CA ASN A 25 -21.93 -5.87 -8.44
C ASN A 25 -22.83 -6.89 -9.16
N GLU A 26 -23.97 -7.26 -8.58
CA GLU A 26 -24.91 -8.23 -9.18
C GLU A 26 -25.47 -7.78 -10.54
N VAL A 27 -25.49 -6.47 -10.78
CA VAL A 27 -26.01 -5.86 -12.02
C VAL A 27 -24.89 -5.57 -13.02
N VAL A 28 -23.73 -5.11 -12.54
CA VAL A 28 -22.57 -4.75 -13.35
C VAL A 28 -21.55 -5.89 -13.26
N THR A 29 -21.56 -6.74 -14.28
CA THR A 29 -20.63 -7.87 -14.35
C THR A 29 -19.20 -7.42 -14.68
N ASP A 30 -18.23 -8.31 -14.49
CA ASP A 30 -16.85 -8.10 -14.95
C ASP A 30 -16.77 -7.77 -16.45
N SER A 31 -17.61 -8.43 -17.26
CA SER A 31 -17.67 -8.21 -18.70
C SER A 31 -18.16 -6.82 -19.04
N ASP A 32 -19.20 -6.35 -18.33
CA ASP A 32 -19.78 -5.02 -18.54
C ASP A 32 -18.81 -3.92 -18.11
N ALA A 33 -18.21 -4.06 -16.92
CA ALA A 33 -17.23 -3.11 -16.41
C ALA A 33 -16.03 -2.99 -17.36
N ARG A 34 -15.49 -4.13 -17.83
CA ARG A 34 -14.40 -4.16 -18.81
C ARG A 34 -14.79 -3.48 -20.12
N LYS A 35 -15.96 -3.79 -20.69
CA LYS A 35 -16.43 -3.18 -21.95
C LYS A 35 -16.62 -1.67 -21.82
N ARG A 36 -17.18 -1.20 -20.71
CA ARG A 36 -17.33 0.23 -20.42
C ARG A 36 -15.98 0.94 -20.42
N LEU A 37 -14.99 0.41 -19.69
CA LEU A 37 -13.65 0.99 -19.65
C LEU A 37 -12.92 0.91 -21.00
N GLN A 38 -13.13 -0.14 -21.79
CA GLN A 38 -12.58 -0.23 -23.15
C GLN A 38 -13.14 0.85 -24.07
N SER A 39 -14.45 1.12 -23.99
CA SER A 39 -15.09 2.22 -24.72
C SER A 39 -14.55 3.58 -24.28
N LEU A 40 -14.39 3.81 -22.96
CA LEU A 40 -13.80 5.04 -22.44
C LEU A 40 -12.35 5.22 -22.92
N ARG A 41 -11.55 4.14 -22.90
CA ARG A 41 -10.17 4.15 -23.43
C ARG A 41 -10.13 4.57 -24.90
N GLN A 42 -10.99 3.99 -25.74
CA GLN A 42 -11.05 4.37 -27.16
C GLN A 42 -11.38 5.84 -27.35
N ARG A 43 -12.28 6.40 -26.53
CA ARG A 43 -12.61 7.83 -26.55
C ARG A 43 -11.40 8.69 -26.16
N ILE A 44 -10.64 8.27 -25.15
CA ILE A 44 -9.43 8.98 -24.71
C ILE A 44 -8.35 8.92 -25.79
N GLU A 45 -8.15 7.76 -26.42
CA GLU A 45 -7.24 7.59 -27.56
C GLU A 45 -7.68 8.43 -28.77
N GLY A 46 -8.98 8.69 -28.90
CA GLY A 46 -9.57 9.62 -29.86
C GLY A 46 -9.52 11.10 -29.46
N GLY A 47 -8.88 11.45 -28.34
CA GLY A 47 -8.67 12.83 -27.90
C GLY A 47 -9.66 13.36 -26.85
N ALA A 48 -10.57 12.52 -26.31
CA ALA A 48 -11.41 12.94 -25.20
C ALA A 48 -10.57 13.16 -23.92
N SER A 49 -10.92 14.19 -23.13
CA SER A 49 -10.27 14.43 -21.83
C SER A 49 -10.53 13.27 -20.86
N PHE A 50 -9.45 12.75 -20.28
CA PHE A 50 -9.53 11.74 -19.23
C PHE A 50 -10.27 12.28 -18.01
N GLU A 51 -9.96 13.51 -17.59
CA GLU A 51 -10.55 14.14 -16.41
C GLU A 51 -12.07 14.28 -16.54
N ALA A 52 -12.56 14.69 -17.72
CA ALA A 52 -13.99 14.80 -17.99
C ALA A 52 -14.68 13.43 -17.92
N LEU A 53 -14.05 12.40 -18.50
CA LEU A 53 -14.59 11.04 -18.46
C LEU A 53 -14.55 10.45 -17.05
N ALA A 54 -13.51 10.72 -16.27
CA ALA A 54 -13.41 10.30 -14.88
C ALA A 54 -14.51 10.92 -14.03
N ARG A 55 -14.74 12.24 -14.13
CA ARG A 55 -15.84 12.94 -13.43
C ARG A 55 -17.21 12.35 -13.75
N ALA A 56 -17.43 11.96 -15.00
CA ALA A 56 -18.72 11.49 -15.46
C ALA A 56 -18.98 9.98 -15.27
N ASN A 57 -17.93 9.16 -15.17
CA ASN A 57 -18.07 7.69 -15.25
C ASN A 57 -17.39 6.92 -14.13
N SER A 58 -16.52 7.53 -13.33
CA SER A 58 -15.81 6.82 -12.27
C SER A 58 -16.72 6.61 -11.05
N ASP A 59 -16.79 5.38 -10.57
CA ASP A 59 -17.47 5.00 -9.33
C ASP A 59 -16.63 5.33 -8.09
N ASP A 60 -15.35 5.72 -8.26
CA ASP A 60 -14.52 6.18 -7.15
C ASP A 60 -14.84 7.63 -6.77
N LYS A 61 -15.75 7.79 -5.81
CA LYS A 61 -16.20 9.10 -5.31
C LYS A 61 -15.07 9.97 -4.75
N ALA A 62 -13.97 9.38 -4.28
CA ALA A 62 -12.88 10.13 -3.66
C ALA A 62 -12.08 10.95 -4.68
N THR A 63 -11.95 10.45 -5.91
CA THR A 63 -11.10 11.08 -6.94
C THR A 63 -11.89 11.50 -8.18
N ALA A 64 -13.09 10.96 -8.42
CA ALA A 64 -13.89 11.27 -9.60
C ALA A 64 -14.13 12.78 -9.76
N ALA A 65 -14.47 13.45 -8.66
CA ALA A 65 -14.69 14.90 -8.64
C ALA A 65 -13.46 15.71 -9.03
N ASP A 66 -12.25 15.16 -8.91
CA ASP A 66 -10.99 15.79 -9.31
C ASP A 66 -10.44 15.22 -10.63
N GLY A 67 -11.29 14.58 -11.44
CA GLY A 67 -10.87 14.00 -12.71
C GLY A 67 -10.08 12.70 -12.56
N GLY A 68 -10.27 12.00 -11.46
CA GLY A 68 -9.60 10.75 -11.16
C GLY A 68 -8.18 10.91 -10.64
N ASP A 69 -7.77 12.11 -10.23
CA ASP A 69 -6.41 12.40 -9.80
C ASP A 69 -6.04 11.70 -8.48
N MET A 70 -4.93 10.97 -8.49
CA MET A 70 -4.35 10.32 -7.30
C MET A 70 -3.06 10.97 -6.82
N GLY A 71 -2.63 12.06 -7.47
CA GLY A 71 -1.40 12.76 -7.16
C GLY A 71 -0.14 11.94 -7.46
N TRP A 72 0.96 12.32 -6.81
CA TRP A 72 2.26 11.69 -6.99
C TRP A 72 2.42 10.48 -6.10
N LEU A 73 2.51 9.29 -6.70
CA LEU A 73 2.70 8.04 -5.98
C LEU A 73 4.11 7.50 -6.22
N GLY A 74 4.85 7.24 -5.15
CA GLY A 74 6.06 6.44 -5.19
C GLY A 74 5.77 4.94 -5.34
N PRO A 75 6.80 4.11 -5.54
CA PRO A 75 6.62 2.68 -5.77
C PRO A 75 5.92 2.01 -4.58
N GLN A 76 6.25 2.36 -3.34
CA GLN A 76 5.66 1.73 -2.15
C GLN A 76 4.21 2.16 -1.88
N GLU A 77 3.85 3.39 -2.26
CA GLU A 77 2.51 3.95 -2.06
C GLU A 77 1.52 3.45 -3.13
N MET A 78 2.04 3.04 -4.29
CA MET A 78 1.22 2.61 -5.41
C MET A 78 0.67 1.18 -5.23
N PRO A 79 -0.66 0.97 -5.33
CA PRO A 79 -1.27 -0.36 -5.25
C PRO A 79 -0.66 -1.33 -6.27
N PRO A 80 -0.43 -2.61 -5.93
CA PRO A 80 0.26 -3.56 -6.82
C PRO A 80 -0.39 -3.75 -8.19
N ALA A 81 -1.72 -3.72 -8.28
CA ALA A 81 -2.43 -3.84 -9.55
C ALA A 81 -2.19 -2.62 -10.45
N VAL A 82 -2.20 -1.42 -9.88
CA VAL A 82 -1.90 -0.16 -10.58
C VAL A 82 -0.45 -0.16 -11.04
N ARG A 83 0.48 -0.57 -10.17
CA ARG A 83 1.91 -0.64 -10.47
C ARG A 83 2.21 -1.49 -11.71
N ARG A 84 1.62 -2.69 -11.79
CA ARG A 84 1.74 -3.57 -12.96
C ARG A 84 1.12 -2.95 -14.21
N ALA A 85 0.06 -2.16 -14.07
CA ALA A 85 -0.59 -1.51 -15.20
C ALA A 85 0.24 -0.35 -15.76
N VAL A 86 0.98 0.38 -14.90
CA VAL A 86 1.84 1.51 -15.30
C VAL A 86 3.27 1.12 -15.64
N GLU A 87 3.65 -0.14 -15.38
CA GLU A 87 4.99 -0.64 -15.69
C GLU A 87 5.25 -0.58 -17.20
N GLY A 88 6.31 0.14 -17.58
CA GLY A 88 6.65 0.36 -18.99
C GLY A 88 5.76 1.34 -19.75
N MET A 89 4.78 1.98 -19.10
CA MET A 89 3.98 3.04 -19.73
C MET A 89 4.80 4.30 -19.96
N GLN A 90 4.50 5.01 -21.05
CA GLN A 90 5.05 6.34 -21.31
C GLN A 90 4.16 7.42 -20.68
N ALA A 91 4.75 8.54 -20.29
CA ALA A 91 3.98 9.71 -19.86
C ALA A 91 2.97 10.14 -20.94
N GLY A 92 1.76 10.52 -20.51
CA GLY A 92 0.60 10.81 -21.35
C GLY A 92 -0.20 9.57 -21.79
N SER A 93 0.33 8.35 -21.65
CA SER A 93 -0.36 7.14 -22.15
C SER A 93 -1.44 6.61 -21.18
N VAL A 94 -2.33 5.78 -21.72
CA VAL A 94 -3.45 5.16 -20.99
C VAL A 94 -3.31 3.63 -21.02
N SER A 95 -3.52 3.01 -19.86
CA SER A 95 -3.39 1.57 -19.66
C SER A 95 -4.49 0.79 -20.39
N ARG A 96 -4.36 -0.54 -20.45
CA ARG A 96 -5.52 -1.41 -20.70
C ARG A 96 -6.39 -1.49 -19.44
N ALA A 97 -7.66 -1.88 -19.60
CA ALA A 97 -8.54 -2.16 -18.46
C ALA A 97 -8.05 -3.38 -17.68
N PHE A 98 -7.96 -3.27 -16.36
CA PHE A 98 -7.51 -4.36 -15.47
C PHE A 98 -8.39 -4.45 -14.22
N LYS A 99 -8.42 -5.65 -13.61
CA LYS A 99 -9.23 -5.93 -12.42
C LYS A 99 -8.40 -5.76 -11.14
N SER A 100 -9.01 -5.18 -10.12
CA SER A 100 -8.53 -5.15 -8.73
C SER A 100 -9.57 -5.74 -7.78
N ARG A 101 -9.33 -5.66 -6.47
CA ARG A 101 -10.33 -6.04 -5.46
C ARG A 101 -11.57 -5.13 -5.45
N ASN A 102 -11.43 -3.88 -5.91
CA ASN A 102 -12.48 -2.86 -5.80
C ASN A 102 -13.30 -2.72 -7.10
N GLY A 103 -12.93 -3.43 -8.16
CA GLY A 103 -13.59 -3.36 -9.46
C GLY A 103 -12.59 -3.36 -10.61
N TRP A 104 -13.00 -2.77 -11.72
CA TRP A 104 -12.16 -2.61 -12.90
C TRP A 104 -11.63 -1.19 -13.00
N HIS A 105 -10.42 -1.04 -13.52
CA HIS A 105 -9.71 0.23 -13.55
C HIS A 105 -9.10 0.50 -14.91
N LEU A 106 -9.05 1.79 -15.24
CA LEU A 106 -8.29 2.36 -16.34
C LEU A 106 -7.37 3.44 -15.76
N ILE A 107 -6.09 3.44 -16.14
CA ILE A 107 -5.10 4.37 -15.60
C ILE A 107 -4.54 5.24 -16.72
N GLN A 108 -4.40 6.54 -16.47
CA GLN A 108 -3.57 7.44 -17.26
C GLN A 108 -2.30 7.74 -16.47
N LEU A 109 -1.15 7.54 -17.11
CA LEU A 109 0.12 8.04 -16.59
C LEU A 109 0.28 9.48 -17.07
N VAL A 110 0.13 10.46 -16.19
CA VAL A 110 0.27 11.87 -16.58
C VAL A 110 1.74 12.18 -16.80
N GLU A 111 2.56 11.92 -15.79
CA GLU A 111 4.00 12.18 -15.82
C GLU A 111 4.77 11.31 -14.81
N GLN A 112 6.10 11.28 -14.96
CA GLN A 112 7.02 10.61 -14.05
C GLN A 112 8.17 11.52 -13.68
N ARG A 113 8.62 11.44 -12.43
CA ARG A 113 9.80 12.16 -11.95
C ARG A 113 10.67 11.28 -11.05
N ARG A 114 11.97 11.55 -11.04
CA ARG A 114 12.89 11.03 -10.02
C ARG A 114 12.92 12.00 -8.86
N LYS A 115 12.64 11.50 -7.65
CA LYS A 115 12.66 12.30 -6.42
C LYS A 115 13.68 11.73 -5.45
N ASP A 116 14.58 12.58 -4.98
CA ASP A 116 15.46 12.24 -3.86
C ASP A 116 14.63 12.27 -2.57
N THR A 117 14.57 11.12 -1.90
CA THR A 117 13.81 10.90 -0.66
C THR A 117 14.72 10.46 0.49
N THR A 118 16.03 10.70 0.36
CA THR A 118 17.06 10.25 1.31
C THR A 118 16.77 10.66 2.75
N GLU A 119 16.44 11.93 2.99
CA GLU A 119 16.16 12.44 4.35
C GLU A 119 14.88 11.83 4.96
N ALA A 120 13.84 11.65 4.14
CA ALA A 120 12.61 11.01 4.59
C ALA A 120 12.85 9.53 4.93
N TYR A 121 13.61 8.83 4.10
CA TYR A 121 13.99 7.43 4.31
C TYR A 121 14.78 7.27 5.61
N ARG A 122 15.79 8.12 5.85
CA ARG A 122 16.58 8.11 7.09
C ARG A 122 15.74 8.36 8.33
N ARG A 123 14.85 9.35 8.30
CA ARG A 123 13.97 9.65 9.45
C ARG A 123 13.08 8.47 9.78
N ASN A 124 12.50 7.82 8.76
CA ASN A 124 11.65 6.65 8.97
C ASN A 124 12.45 5.46 9.55
N GLN A 125 13.67 5.21 9.05
CA GLN A 125 14.55 4.18 9.61
C GLN A 125 14.92 4.45 11.08
N ALA A 126 15.25 5.71 11.41
CA ALA A 126 15.56 6.09 12.79
C ALA A 126 14.34 5.94 13.71
N ALA A 127 13.14 6.32 13.24
CA ALA A 127 11.90 6.16 13.99
C ALA A 127 11.53 4.68 14.22
N GLU A 128 11.74 3.83 13.21
CA GLU A 128 11.54 2.38 13.30
C GLU A 128 12.45 1.77 14.37
N GLN A 129 13.74 2.10 14.34
CA GLN A 129 14.71 1.61 15.31
C GLN A 129 14.36 2.03 16.74
N LEU A 130 13.87 3.26 16.94
CA LEU A 130 13.44 3.73 18.24
C LEU A 130 12.19 2.99 18.72
N ARG A 131 11.24 2.71 17.83
CA ARG A 131 10.04 1.94 18.15
C ARG A 131 10.38 0.50 18.53
N GLN A 132 11.21 -0.18 17.73
CA GLN A 132 11.64 -1.55 18.01
C GLN A 132 12.34 -1.66 19.38
N ARG A 133 13.26 -0.74 19.70
CA ARG A 133 13.92 -0.71 21.01
C ARG A 133 12.93 -0.58 22.16
N LYS A 134 11.90 0.26 22.01
CA LYS A 134 10.86 0.44 23.04
C LYS A 134 9.94 -0.78 23.16
N GLU A 135 9.59 -1.41 22.04
CA GLU A 135 8.78 -2.63 22.01
C GLU A 135 9.52 -3.82 22.64
N ASP A 136 10.83 -3.97 22.39
CA ASP A 136 11.67 -4.99 23.03
C ASP A 136 11.75 -4.78 24.56
N GLU A 137 11.98 -3.55 25.01
CA GLU A 137 12.01 -3.19 26.44
C GLU A 137 10.63 -3.40 27.12
N GLU A 138 9.54 -3.04 26.45
CA GLU A 138 8.17 -3.16 26.97
C GLU A 138 7.68 -4.63 26.99
N LEU A 139 8.07 -5.44 26.00
CA LEU A 139 7.82 -6.88 25.97
C LEU A 139 8.58 -7.62 27.09
N GLU A 140 9.85 -7.28 27.34
CA GLU A 140 10.61 -7.88 28.45
C GLU A 140 10.00 -7.55 29.81
N LEU A 141 9.55 -6.31 30.02
CA LEU A 141 8.86 -5.90 31.25
C LEU A 141 7.51 -6.62 31.41
N TRP A 142 6.71 -6.71 30.35
CA TRP A 142 5.43 -7.44 30.36
C TRP A 142 5.60 -8.94 30.59
N LEU A 143 6.59 -9.59 29.97
CA LEU A 143 6.91 -11.01 30.18
C LEU A 143 7.47 -11.29 31.58
N ARG A 144 8.21 -10.35 32.16
CA ARG A 144 8.70 -10.46 33.54
C ARG A 144 7.54 -10.40 34.53
N GLN A 145 6.58 -9.49 34.31
CA GLN A 145 5.39 -9.37 35.15
C GLN A 145 4.46 -10.58 35.01
N LEU A 146 4.26 -11.09 33.79
CA LEU A 146 3.47 -12.32 33.54
C LEU A 146 4.06 -13.55 34.25
N ARG A 147 5.40 -13.61 34.38
CA ARG A 147 6.11 -14.68 35.09
C ARG A 147 6.07 -14.51 36.62
N GLU A 148 5.93 -13.29 37.13
CA GLU A 148 5.75 -13.03 38.56
C GLU A 148 4.28 -13.27 39.00
N GLU A 149 3.30 -13.08 38.12
CA GLU A 149 1.87 -13.35 38.38
C GLU A 149 1.49 -14.84 38.20
N ALA A 150 2.33 -15.64 37.53
CA ALA A 150 2.18 -17.09 37.47
C ALA A 150 2.74 -17.75 38.76
N TYR A 151 1.89 -17.88 39.77
CA TYR A 151 2.15 -18.65 40.99
C TYR A 151 2.56 -20.10 40.64
N VAL A 152 3.84 -20.44 40.80
CA VAL A 152 4.34 -21.83 40.74
C VAL A 152 4.01 -22.49 42.09
N ASP A 153 2.89 -23.22 42.15
CA ASP A 153 2.64 -24.17 43.24
C ASP A 153 3.25 -25.53 42.85
N TYR A 154 4.26 -25.95 43.60
CA TYR A 154 4.89 -27.27 43.52
C TYR A 154 3.95 -28.29 44.16
N ARG A 155 3.53 -29.33 43.42
CA ARG A 155 3.15 -30.61 44.06
C ARG A 155 4.24 -31.65 43.83
N LEU A 156 5.05 -31.82 44.87
CA LEU A 156 5.81 -33.05 45.13
C LEU A 156 4.81 -34.11 45.59
N ASP A 157 4.40 -35.02 44.70
CA ASP A 157 3.75 -36.26 45.14
C ASP A 157 4.84 -37.25 45.60
N ASN A 158 5.05 -37.33 46.91
CA ASN A 158 5.77 -38.44 47.55
C ASN A 158 4.86 -39.08 48.62
N PRO A 159 4.27 -40.25 48.38
CA PRO A 159 3.61 -41.00 49.44
C PRO A 159 4.64 -41.88 50.17
N ALA A 160 5.13 -41.40 51.31
CA ALA A 160 5.77 -42.26 52.31
C ALA A 160 4.73 -42.70 53.34
N GLY A 161 4.61 -44.00 53.58
CA GLY A 161 3.76 -44.54 54.65
C GLY A 161 4.33 -44.32 56.06
N ALA A 162 3.46 -44.36 57.07
CA ALA A 162 3.67 -45.04 58.36
C ALA A 162 2.45 -44.91 59.28
N ALA A 163 2.25 -45.95 60.10
CA ALA A 163 1.22 -46.14 61.11
C ALA A 163 1.46 -45.37 62.42
N ASN A 164 0.37 -45.11 63.18
CA ASN A 164 0.14 -45.33 64.63
C ASN A 164 -0.78 -44.25 65.24
N SER A 165 -2.01 -44.62 65.57
CA SER A 165 -2.54 -44.87 66.94
C SER A 165 -3.99 -45.33 66.87
#